data_AF-A0A2H0VT65-F1
#
_entry.id   AF-A0A2H0VT65-F1
#
_cell.length_a   1.000
_cell.length_b   1.000
_cell.length_c   1.000
_cell.angle_alpha   90.00
_cell.angle_beta   90.00
_cell.angle_gamma   90.00
#
_symmetry.space_group_name_H-M   'P 1'
#
loop_
_entity.id
_entity.type
_entity.pdbx_description
1 polymer ?
#
loop_
_entity_poly.entity_id
_entity_poly.type
_entity_poly.pdbx_seq_one_letter_code
_entity_poly.pdbx_strand_id
1 'polypeptide(L)'
;MFRTLSRLFLPNPLDWMLKKTARKGGKKILLAWNRGLGDIALGLFAIVKRIREIIPDAEITFITRSNLHDGFSMLEGVKTIIAPNWKRGEPYKIDPFIKAQYDLVIEKPSPTDWVRWQRGMVVPKLKWDAKYDELHERFQMSSSFTWIGVQVSAETNYGLWRNWPLARWQELFDRLEKLEHVKVVLFGYGDTPKFNNQNIVDLRGKTTLFEMLSIIKHHCLGLVLPDSGISSMAYYLNATFPLRLVSLWADPNHGILKQAVVSPNRQLVHCPLIAEGRNLANVSVDAVLEQLFPMEQVGAILLAGGLGTRLGFNGPKGLFSIEGKSLFEWFCKKMPKGRPLAIMTSPLNHEETVAYFKQKNFFGLDIHFFMQEMSCFLDDEKKPIEMKGPNGNGSVFRSFEKAGLDKVFREKGVDLVTVSYIENLFARPFDPLLIHRARREKADAMVQCIKWCETDKSMGVLLEKGDKIEIKEYIGLDGLQKHQYAYSGQIAFTLPFFSKMAKKDLPIHWVRKKVKDRWIWKGEQFIFDAFTFASRVRAFEVPRSTHYAPIKGLECIESVQKRLRELG
;
A
#
# COMPACT_ATOMS: atom_id res chain seq x y z
N MET A 1 -2.88 -43.12 11.31
CA MET A 1 -2.64 -42.55 12.65
C MET A 1 -1.47 -43.24 13.37
N PHE A 2 -1.39 -44.59 13.42
CA PHE A 2 -0.27 -45.34 14.02
C PHE A 2 1.12 -45.13 13.37
N ARG A 3 1.22 -45.00 12.03
CA ARG A 3 2.48 -44.73 11.31
C ARG A 3 3.09 -43.34 11.59
N THR A 4 2.30 -42.39 12.08
CA THR A 4 2.73 -41.01 12.29
C THR A 4 3.27 -40.78 13.70
N LEU A 5 2.78 -41.52 14.70
CA LEU A 5 3.28 -41.48 16.07
C LEU A 5 4.61 -42.22 16.26
N SER A 6 4.80 -43.38 15.61
CA SER A 6 6.06 -44.14 15.73
C SER A 6 7.28 -43.38 15.21
N ARG A 7 7.07 -42.46 14.25
CA ARG A 7 8.13 -41.58 13.69
C ARG A 7 8.64 -40.51 14.64
N LEU A 8 7.95 -40.24 15.76
CA LEU A 8 8.44 -39.30 16.79
C LEU A 8 9.51 -39.91 17.69
N PHE A 9 9.53 -41.24 17.82
CA PHE A 9 10.43 -41.98 18.72
C PHE A 9 11.57 -42.70 17.99
N LEU A 10 11.47 -42.84 16.66
CA LEU A 10 12.54 -43.42 15.84
C LEU A 10 13.64 -42.38 15.55
N PRO A 11 14.92 -42.81 15.49
CA PRO A 11 16.01 -41.93 15.07
C PRO A 11 15.73 -41.33 13.69
N ASN A 12 16.02 -40.03 13.54
CA ASN A 12 15.85 -39.35 12.27
C ASN A 12 16.68 -40.06 11.16
N PRO A 13 16.06 -40.53 10.07
CA PRO A 13 16.77 -41.27 9.03
C PRO A 13 17.93 -40.48 8.41
N LEU A 14 17.77 -39.16 8.26
CA LEU A 14 18.84 -38.30 7.76
C LEU A 14 20.04 -38.31 8.70
N ASP A 15 19.82 -38.07 10.00
CA ASP A 15 20.88 -38.04 11.01
C ASP A 15 21.59 -39.40 11.09
N TRP A 16 20.86 -40.52 10.97
CA TRP A 16 21.45 -41.85 10.95
C TRP A 16 22.36 -42.07 9.73
N MET A 17 21.89 -41.74 8.52
CA MET A 17 22.68 -41.84 7.29
C MET A 17 23.95 -40.98 7.38
N LEU A 18 23.81 -39.72 7.83
CA LEU A 18 24.93 -38.79 7.94
C LEU A 18 25.96 -39.23 8.97
N LYS A 19 25.54 -39.66 10.17
CA LYS A 19 26.47 -40.18 11.19
C LYS A 19 27.20 -41.44 10.71
N LYS A 20 26.53 -42.31 9.96
CA LYS A 20 27.15 -43.51 9.36
C LYS A 20 28.20 -43.13 8.30
N THR A 21 27.90 -42.15 7.45
CA THR A 21 28.84 -41.64 6.44
C THR A 21 30.04 -40.95 7.09
N ALA A 22 29.80 -40.10 8.10
CA ALA A 22 30.84 -39.40 8.85
C ALA A 22 31.83 -40.36 9.52
N ARG A 23 31.35 -41.46 10.14
CA ARG A 23 32.20 -42.49 10.75
C ARG A 23 33.14 -43.18 9.74
N LYS A 24 32.79 -43.18 8.46
CA LYS A 24 33.63 -43.73 7.38
C LYS A 24 34.55 -42.68 6.75
N GLY A 25 34.55 -41.44 7.24
CA GLY A 25 35.30 -40.32 6.65
C GLY A 25 34.71 -39.78 5.35
N GLY A 26 33.48 -40.18 4.97
CA GLY A 26 32.84 -39.73 3.74
C GLY A 26 32.43 -38.26 3.80
N LYS A 27 32.61 -37.54 2.70
CA LYS A 27 32.33 -36.09 2.57
C LYS A 27 31.48 -35.73 1.36
N LYS A 28 31.43 -36.57 0.32
CA LYS A 28 30.70 -36.30 -0.92
C LYS A 28 29.28 -36.86 -0.82
N ILE A 29 28.28 -35.98 -0.87
CA ILE A 29 26.88 -36.34 -0.68
C ILE A 29 26.07 -35.93 -1.90
N LEU A 30 25.38 -36.89 -2.51
CA LEU A 30 24.46 -36.67 -3.62
C LEU A 30 23.02 -36.83 -3.14
N LEU A 31 22.17 -35.86 -3.43
CA LEU A 31 20.73 -35.96 -3.18
C LEU A 31 19.94 -35.73 -4.47
N ALA A 32 18.95 -36.57 -4.73
CA ALA A 32 18.04 -36.39 -5.86
C ALA A 32 16.78 -35.64 -5.42
N TRP A 33 16.44 -34.56 -6.13
CA TRP A 33 15.38 -33.65 -5.73
C TRP A 33 14.37 -33.38 -6.84
N ASN A 34 13.11 -33.72 -6.56
CA ASN A 34 12.01 -33.57 -7.53
C ASN A 34 10.79 -32.84 -6.96
N ARG A 35 11.02 -31.94 -6.01
CA ARG A 35 9.97 -31.24 -5.26
C ARG A 35 9.68 -29.85 -5.85
N GLY A 36 8.77 -29.11 -5.22
CA GLY A 36 8.39 -27.77 -5.69
C GLY A 36 9.48 -26.73 -5.42
N LEU A 37 9.39 -25.56 -6.07
CA LEU A 37 10.31 -24.45 -5.86
C LEU A 37 10.32 -24.01 -4.38
N GLY A 38 9.15 -23.90 -3.75
CA GLY A 38 9.04 -23.51 -2.34
C GLY A 38 9.72 -24.47 -1.35
N ASP A 39 9.81 -25.76 -1.68
CA ASP A 39 10.46 -26.76 -0.82
C ASP A 39 11.99 -26.52 -0.71
N ILE A 40 12.58 -25.71 -1.59
CA ILE A 40 13.99 -25.28 -1.49
C ILE A 40 14.21 -24.50 -0.20
N ALA A 41 13.38 -23.50 0.07
CA ALA A 41 13.48 -22.73 1.32
C ALA A 41 12.93 -23.54 2.51
N LEU A 42 11.78 -24.20 2.34
CA LEU A 42 11.02 -24.79 3.44
C LEU A 42 11.57 -26.14 3.93
N GLY A 43 12.45 -26.80 3.19
CA GLY A 43 12.96 -28.11 3.57
C GLY A 43 14.41 -28.33 3.19
N LEU A 44 14.77 -28.04 1.94
CA LEU A 44 16.12 -28.28 1.42
C LEU A 44 17.18 -27.47 2.20
N PHE A 45 16.89 -26.21 2.51
CA PHE A 45 17.78 -25.36 3.31
C PHE A 45 18.17 -26.02 4.63
N ALA A 46 17.20 -26.57 5.36
CA ALA A 46 17.46 -27.26 6.63
C ALA A 46 18.19 -28.60 6.44
N ILE A 47 17.99 -29.30 5.32
CA ILE A 47 18.77 -30.50 4.99
C ILE A 47 20.24 -30.12 4.81
N VAL A 48 20.53 -29.09 4.01
CA VAL A 48 21.90 -28.59 3.79
C VAL A 48 22.54 -28.17 5.12
N LYS A 49 21.81 -27.43 5.95
CA LYS A 49 22.27 -27.04 7.28
C LYS A 49 22.62 -28.26 8.14
N ARG A 50 21.72 -29.26 8.20
CA ARG A 50 21.93 -30.47 9.00
C ARG A 50 23.10 -31.32 8.52
N ILE A 51 23.29 -31.40 7.21
CA ILE A 51 24.45 -32.07 6.62
C ILE A 51 25.74 -31.43 7.15
N ARG A 52 25.84 -30.10 7.12
CA ARG A 52 27.01 -29.37 7.59
C ARG A 52 27.20 -29.41 9.11
N GLU A 53 26.12 -29.49 9.88
CA GLU A 53 26.22 -29.68 11.34
C GLU A 53 26.89 -31.01 11.70
N ILE A 54 26.70 -32.07 10.90
CA ILE A 54 27.25 -33.42 11.16
C ILE A 54 28.58 -33.65 10.41
N ILE A 55 28.70 -33.09 9.20
CA ILE A 55 29.86 -33.20 8.31
C ILE A 55 30.21 -31.79 7.81
N PRO A 56 31.01 -31.01 8.56
CA PRO A 56 31.27 -29.59 8.25
C PRO A 56 31.80 -29.32 6.84
N ASP A 57 32.73 -30.15 6.35
CA ASP A 57 33.36 -30.00 5.03
C ASP A 57 32.64 -30.78 3.92
N ALA A 58 31.35 -31.09 4.09
CA ALA A 58 30.61 -31.89 3.11
C ALA A 58 30.52 -31.19 1.75
N GLU A 59 30.88 -31.91 0.69
CA GLU A 59 30.57 -31.54 -0.68
C GLU A 59 29.16 -32.01 -1.03
N ILE A 60 28.22 -31.08 -1.08
CA ILE A 60 26.80 -31.39 -1.31
C ILE A 60 26.45 -31.13 -2.77
N THR A 61 26.06 -32.19 -3.48
CA THR A 61 25.54 -32.11 -4.84
C THR A 61 24.07 -32.51 -4.89
N PHE A 62 23.28 -31.76 -5.64
CA PHE A 62 21.90 -32.11 -5.95
C PHE A 62 21.74 -32.50 -7.41
N ILE A 63 21.02 -33.59 -7.68
CA ILE A 63 20.49 -33.84 -9.02
C ILE A 63 19.03 -33.38 -9.07
N THR A 64 18.68 -32.54 -10.04
CA THR A 64 17.36 -31.90 -10.12
C THR A 64 16.97 -31.58 -11.57
N ARG A 65 15.71 -31.24 -11.79
CA ARG A 65 15.15 -30.75 -13.05
C ARG A 65 15.58 -29.32 -13.38
N SER A 66 15.64 -28.99 -14.67
CA SER A 66 16.18 -27.71 -15.17
C SER A 66 15.49 -26.48 -14.57
N ASN A 67 14.15 -26.50 -14.42
CA ASN A 67 13.39 -25.35 -13.94
C ASN A 67 13.60 -25.01 -12.45
N LEU A 68 14.35 -25.82 -11.70
CA LEU A 68 14.72 -25.54 -10.32
C LEU A 68 16.16 -25.04 -10.18
N HIS A 69 16.98 -25.10 -11.24
CA HIS A 69 18.41 -24.80 -11.17
C HIS A 69 18.69 -23.46 -10.49
N ASP A 70 18.00 -22.40 -10.90
CA ASP A 70 18.13 -21.07 -10.32
C ASP A 70 17.83 -21.05 -8.81
N GLY A 71 16.80 -21.77 -8.36
CA GLY A 71 16.48 -21.83 -6.93
C GLY A 71 17.56 -22.52 -6.11
N PHE A 72 18.22 -23.54 -6.67
CA PHE A 72 19.33 -24.22 -6.00
C PHE A 72 20.59 -23.37 -5.92
N SER A 73 20.88 -22.55 -6.94
CA SER A 73 22.07 -21.68 -6.92
C SER A 73 21.97 -20.55 -5.89
N MET A 74 20.78 -20.31 -5.32
CA MET A 74 20.58 -19.45 -4.15
C MET A 74 20.98 -20.10 -2.82
N LEU A 75 21.27 -21.40 -2.78
CA LEU A 75 21.81 -22.06 -1.60
C LEU A 75 23.34 -21.98 -1.61
N GLU A 76 23.92 -21.65 -0.47
CA GLU A 76 25.37 -21.49 -0.36
C GLU A 76 26.10 -22.82 -0.39
N GLY A 77 27.14 -22.93 -1.22
CA GLY A 77 28.09 -24.06 -1.24
C GLY A 77 27.47 -25.41 -1.66
N VAL A 78 26.47 -25.39 -2.54
CA VAL A 78 25.90 -26.61 -3.14
C VAL A 78 26.20 -26.66 -4.64
N LYS A 79 26.40 -27.87 -5.17
CA LYS A 79 26.55 -28.13 -6.60
C LYS A 79 25.24 -28.69 -7.16
N THR A 80 24.97 -28.51 -8.45
CA THR A 80 23.79 -29.09 -9.11
C THR A 80 24.15 -29.83 -10.38
N ILE A 81 23.62 -31.04 -10.53
CA ILE A 81 23.58 -31.81 -11.78
C ILE A 81 22.16 -31.68 -12.35
N ILE A 82 22.05 -31.23 -13.59
CA ILE A 82 20.75 -31.06 -14.25
C ILE A 82 20.35 -32.34 -14.97
N ALA A 83 19.19 -32.86 -14.62
CA ALA A 83 18.51 -33.94 -15.30
C ALA A 83 17.40 -33.35 -16.19
N PRO A 84 17.69 -33.00 -17.45
CA PRO A 84 16.81 -32.17 -18.27
C PRO A 84 15.44 -32.81 -18.55
N ASN A 85 15.40 -34.14 -18.65
CA ASN A 85 14.18 -34.90 -18.94
C ASN A 85 13.41 -35.32 -17.68
N TRP A 86 13.88 -34.96 -16.48
CA TRP A 86 13.22 -35.39 -15.25
C TRP A 86 11.95 -34.57 -14.98
N LYS A 87 10.79 -35.24 -15.01
CA LYS A 87 9.49 -34.64 -14.70
C LYS A 87 9.13 -34.75 -13.23
N ARG A 88 8.35 -33.78 -12.75
CA ARG A 88 7.87 -33.73 -11.36
C ARG A 88 6.99 -34.93 -11.02
N GLY A 89 7.26 -35.56 -9.88
CA GLY A 89 6.49 -36.71 -9.39
C GLY A 89 6.95 -38.06 -9.97
N GLU A 90 7.74 -38.05 -11.04
CA GLU A 90 8.30 -39.27 -11.61
C GLU A 90 9.57 -39.69 -10.86
N PRO A 91 9.80 -41.01 -10.69
CA PRO A 91 11.08 -41.52 -10.21
C PRO A 91 12.18 -41.22 -11.21
N TYR A 92 13.41 -41.04 -10.73
CA TYR A 92 14.58 -40.87 -11.58
C TYR A 92 15.67 -41.84 -11.18
N LYS A 93 16.15 -42.58 -12.17
CA LYS A 93 17.24 -43.52 -12.00
C LYS A 93 18.55 -42.77 -12.20
N ILE A 94 19.24 -42.51 -11.11
CA ILE A 94 20.58 -41.93 -11.15
C ILE A 94 21.53 -42.96 -11.78
N ASP A 95 22.35 -42.51 -12.72
CA ASP A 95 23.38 -43.32 -13.37
C ASP A 95 24.32 -43.96 -12.32
N PRO A 96 24.55 -45.29 -12.36
CA PRO A 96 25.49 -45.95 -11.46
C PRO A 96 26.90 -45.33 -11.44
N PHE A 97 27.37 -44.81 -12.57
CA PHE A 97 28.67 -44.16 -12.69
C PHE A 97 28.72 -42.82 -11.93
N ILE A 98 27.60 -42.10 -11.90
CA ILE A 98 27.46 -40.90 -11.05
C ILE A 98 27.43 -41.32 -9.58
N LYS A 99 26.66 -42.36 -9.22
CA LYS A 99 26.55 -42.82 -7.83
C LYS A 99 27.90 -43.21 -7.22
N ALA A 100 28.75 -43.86 -8.01
CA ALA A 100 30.08 -44.32 -7.56
C ALA A 100 31.02 -43.18 -7.14
N GLN A 101 30.74 -41.93 -7.52
CA GLN A 101 31.57 -40.76 -7.19
C GLN A 101 31.25 -40.14 -5.81
N TYR A 102 30.25 -40.66 -5.10
CA TYR A 102 29.73 -40.08 -3.85
C TYR A 102 29.72 -41.11 -2.71
N ASP A 103 29.99 -40.63 -1.49
CA ASP A 103 30.04 -41.45 -0.27
C ASP A 103 28.64 -41.74 0.28
N LEU A 104 27.67 -40.89 -0.03
CA LEU A 104 26.26 -41.04 0.33
C LEU A 104 25.37 -40.57 -0.82
N VAL A 105 24.46 -41.45 -1.27
CA VAL A 105 23.45 -41.13 -2.28
C VAL A 105 22.06 -41.24 -1.66
N ILE A 106 21.29 -40.16 -1.69
CA ILE A 106 19.92 -40.08 -1.19
C ILE A 106 18.98 -39.82 -2.37
N GLU A 107 18.34 -40.88 -2.87
CA GLU A 107 17.47 -40.78 -4.05
C GLU A 107 16.09 -40.18 -3.76
N LYS A 108 15.60 -40.29 -2.53
CA LYS A 108 14.26 -39.87 -2.13
C LYS A 108 14.31 -39.14 -0.78
N PRO A 109 14.84 -37.92 -0.72
CA PRO A 109 14.83 -37.14 0.51
C PRO A 109 13.39 -36.84 0.96
N SER A 110 13.15 -36.86 2.28
CA SER A 110 11.86 -36.46 2.87
C SER A 110 11.98 -35.09 3.55
N PRO A 111 11.81 -33.97 2.81
CA PRO A 111 12.04 -32.63 3.32
C PRO A 111 10.94 -32.10 4.25
N THR A 112 9.87 -32.86 4.46
CA THR A 112 8.84 -32.49 5.43
C THR A 112 9.07 -33.19 6.78
N ASP A 113 9.48 -34.46 6.73
CA ASP A 113 9.61 -35.30 7.93
C ASP A 113 10.99 -35.18 8.56
N TRP A 114 12.06 -35.28 7.77
CA TRP A 114 13.44 -35.32 8.27
C TRP A 114 13.92 -33.99 8.85
N VAL A 115 13.25 -32.91 8.50
CA VAL A 115 13.59 -31.56 8.98
C VAL A 115 12.43 -30.93 9.73
N ARG A 116 11.53 -31.74 10.32
CA ARG A 116 10.44 -31.23 11.17
C ARG A 116 10.94 -30.37 12.34
N TRP A 117 12.14 -30.67 12.85
CA TRP A 117 12.82 -29.94 13.92
C TRP A 117 13.15 -28.48 13.56
N GLN A 118 13.13 -28.11 12.28
CA GLN A 118 13.52 -26.76 11.85
C GLN A 118 12.46 -25.69 12.18
N ARG A 119 11.19 -26.11 12.32
CA ARG A 119 10.04 -25.19 12.37
C ARG A 119 10.11 -24.31 13.61
N GLY A 120 9.91 -23.01 13.44
CA GLY A 120 10.06 -22.01 14.50
C GLY A 120 11.51 -21.71 14.91
N MET A 121 12.50 -22.42 14.36
CA MET A 121 13.90 -22.33 14.81
C MET A 121 14.88 -21.91 13.71
N VAL A 122 14.72 -22.45 12.51
CA VAL A 122 15.62 -22.18 11.39
C VAL A 122 14.94 -21.19 10.45
N VAL A 123 15.56 -20.02 10.29
CA VAL A 123 15.20 -19.05 9.26
C VAL A 123 15.93 -19.40 7.97
N PRO A 124 15.23 -19.86 6.91
CA PRO A 124 15.84 -20.03 5.60
C PRO A 124 16.37 -18.69 5.07
N LYS A 125 17.55 -18.72 4.46
CA LYS A 125 18.21 -17.56 3.86
C LYS A 125 18.64 -17.90 2.45
N LEU A 126 17.85 -17.47 1.47
CA LEU A 126 18.21 -17.63 0.05
C LEU A 126 19.13 -16.49 -0.36
N LYS A 127 20.33 -16.82 -0.85
CA LYS A 127 21.34 -15.84 -1.26
C LYS A 127 20.81 -14.98 -2.40
N TRP A 128 20.98 -13.67 -2.27
CA TRP A 128 20.82 -12.71 -3.36
C TRP A 128 22.20 -12.21 -3.78
N ASP A 129 22.46 -12.16 -5.08
CA ASP A 129 23.70 -11.66 -5.67
C ASP A 129 23.43 -10.30 -6.33
N ALA A 130 24.31 -9.33 -6.11
CA ALA A 130 24.15 -7.96 -6.61
C ALA A 130 24.06 -7.91 -8.15
N LYS A 131 24.66 -8.88 -8.86
CA LYS A 131 24.57 -8.97 -10.32
C LYS A 131 23.13 -9.14 -10.85
N TYR A 132 22.18 -9.53 -9.98
CA TYR A 132 20.78 -9.70 -10.35
C TYR A 132 19.98 -8.41 -10.20
N ASP A 133 20.53 -7.35 -9.60
CA ASP A 133 19.80 -6.12 -9.34
C ASP A 133 19.35 -5.44 -10.62
N GLU A 134 20.19 -5.40 -11.66
CA GLU A 134 19.88 -4.72 -12.92
C GLU A 134 18.97 -5.55 -13.87
N LEU A 135 18.66 -6.80 -13.52
CA LEU A 135 17.85 -7.69 -14.39
C LEU A 135 16.43 -7.16 -14.65
N HIS A 136 15.89 -6.28 -13.78
CA HIS A 136 14.57 -5.69 -14.00
C HIS A 136 14.54 -4.67 -15.14
N GLU A 137 15.69 -4.09 -15.54
CA GLU A 137 15.74 -2.93 -16.44
C GLU A 137 15.19 -3.25 -17.83
N ARG A 138 15.38 -4.49 -18.31
CA ARG A 138 14.82 -4.95 -19.61
C ARG A 138 13.29 -4.84 -19.70
N PHE A 139 12.58 -4.77 -18.57
CA PHE A 139 11.11 -4.67 -18.54
C PHE A 139 10.61 -3.23 -18.56
N GLN A 140 11.50 -2.22 -18.49
CA GLN A 140 11.18 -0.80 -18.64
C GLN A 140 10.01 -0.33 -17.77
N MET A 141 9.96 -0.81 -16.52
CA MET A 141 8.88 -0.52 -15.58
C MET A 141 9.02 0.91 -15.03
N SER A 142 8.07 1.77 -15.36
CA SER A 142 8.07 3.17 -14.90
C SER A 142 7.85 3.29 -13.39
N SER A 143 8.66 4.12 -12.74
CA SER A 143 8.51 4.53 -11.34
C SER A 143 7.31 5.44 -11.06
N SER A 144 6.66 5.94 -12.12
CA SER A 144 5.41 6.72 -12.00
C SER A 144 4.20 5.88 -11.56
N PHE A 145 4.29 4.55 -11.66
CA PHE A 145 3.25 3.62 -11.24
C PHE A 145 3.61 2.95 -9.91
N THR A 146 2.58 2.63 -9.15
CA THR A 146 2.67 1.70 -8.03
C THR A 146 2.45 0.29 -8.55
N TRP A 147 3.46 -0.57 -8.48
CA TRP A 147 3.37 -1.93 -9.01
C TRP A 147 2.95 -2.93 -7.94
N ILE A 148 1.98 -3.78 -8.26
CA ILE A 148 1.52 -4.89 -7.44
C ILE A 148 1.83 -6.20 -8.18
N GLY A 149 2.66 -7.05 -7.58
CA GLY A 149 2.96 -8.37 -8.12
C GLY A 149 1.90 -9.38 -7.74
N VAL A 150 1.41 -10.17 -8.70
CA VAL A 150 0.31 -11.12 -8.45
C VAL A 150 0.63 -12.48 -9.05
N GLN A 151 0.31 -13.53 -8.31
CA GLN A 151 0.28 -14.88 -8.84
C GLN A 151 -1.14 -15.42 -8.74
N VAL A 152 -1.80 -15.56 -9.89
CA VAL A 152 -3.20 -15.97 -9.99
C VAL A 152 -3.39 -17.46 -9.64
N SER A 153 -2.41 -18.29 -9.98
CA SER A 153 -2.47 -19.74 -9.76
C SER A 153 -1.16 -20.26 -9.18
N ALA A 154 -1.26 -21.07 -8.13
CA ALA A 154 -0.11 -21.79 -7.58
C ALA A 154 0.40 -22.83 -8.60
N GLU A 155 1.71 -23.11 -8.57
CA GLU A 155 2.40 -24.04 -9.49
C GLU A 155 1.92 -25.50 -9.41
N THR A 156 1.03 -25.82 -8.47
CA THR A 156 0.48 -27.16 -8.27
C THR A 156 -1.02 -27.13 -8.14
N ASN A 157 -1.72 -27.89 -8.99
CA ASN A 157 -3.17 -28.07 -8.96
C ASN A 157 -3.65 -29.02 -7.83
N TYR A 158 -2.94 -29.10 -6.70
CA TYR A 158 -3.34 -29.96 -5.58
C TYR A 158 -4.52 -29.34 -4.81
N GLY A 159 -5.73 -29.60 -5.32
CA GLY A 159 -7.00 -29.27 -4.69
C GLY A 159 -7.49 -27.84 -4.97
N LEU A 160 -8.81 -27.71 -5.13
CA LEU A 160 -9.52 -26.45 -5.37
C LEU A 160 -9.30 -25.38 -4.28
N TRP A 161 -8.82 -25.79 -3.11
CA TRP A 161 -8.58 -24.92 -1.95
C TRP A 161 -7.35 -24.03 -2.09
N ARG A 162 -6.39 -24.33 -2.97
CA ARG A 162 -5.11 -23.59 -3.07
C ARG A 162 -5.20 -22.28 -3.84
N ASN A 163 -6.21 -22.13 -4.70
CA ASN A 163 -6.32 -20.99 -5.58
C ASN A 163 -7.51 -20.13 -5.18
N TRP A 164 -7.32 -18.81 -5.20
CA TRP A 164 -8.42 -17.87 -5.05
C TRP A 164 -9.30 -17.93 -6.31
N PRO A 165 -10.64 -17.88 -6.19
CA PRO A 165 -11.51 -18.02 -7.36
C PRO A 165 -11.22 -16.96 -8.43
N LEU A 166 -11.33 -17.34 -9.71
CA LEU A 166 -11.05 -16.43 -10.83
C LEU A 166 -11.88 -15.14 -10.77
N ALA A 167 -13.15 -15.24 -10.38
CA ALA A 167 -14.02 -14.08 -10.20
C ALA A 167 -13.46 -13.06 -9.19
N ARG A 168 -12.78 -13.53 -8.13
CA ARG A 168 -12.14 -12.66 -7.14
C ARG A 168 -10.89 -11.97 -7.69
N TRP A 169 -10.11 -12.67 -8.51
CA TRP A 169 -8.98 -12.06 -9.21
C TRP A 169 -9.45 -10.96 -10.17
N GLN A 170 -10.50 -11.23 -10.96
CA GLN A 170 -11.09 -10.22 -11.85
C GLN A 170 -11.58 -9.01 -11.06
N GLU A 171 -12.35 -9.24 -9.98
CA GLU A 171 -12.84 -8.18 -9.10
C GLU A 171 -11.68 -7.35 -8.50
N LEU A 172 -10.59 -7.98 -8.06
CA LEU A 172 -9.39 -7.29 -7.58
C LEU A 172 -8.77 -6.42 -8.69
N PHE A 173 -8.60 -6.94 -9.90
CA PHE A 173 -7.99 -6.20 -10.99
C PHE A 173 -8.85 -5.01 -11.42
N ASP A 174 -10.17 -5.17 -11.51
CA ASP A 174 -11.10 -4.09 -11.80
C ASP A 174 -11.04 -2.98 -10.72
N ARG A 175 -10.87 -3.37 -9.45
CA ARG A 175 -10.72 -2.41 -8.34
C ARG A 175 -9.36 -1.69 -8.37
N LEU A 176 -8.29 -2.41 -8.67
CA LEU A 176 -6.96 -1.82 -8.81
C LEU A 176 -6.86 -0.92 -10.06
N GLU A 177 -7.58 -1.22 -11.13
CA GLU A 177 -7.62 -0.39 -12.34
C GLU A 177 -8.28 0.96 -12.07
N LYS A 178 -9.29 1.00 -11.18
CA LYS A 178 -9.90 2.24 -10.69
C LYS A 178 -8.98 3.08 -9.80
N LEU A 179 -7.93 2.48 -9.23
CA LEU A 179 -6.87 3.19 -8.54
C LEU A 179 -5.84 3.60 -9.59
N GLU A 180 -6.13 4.69 -10.30
CA GLU A 180 -5.23 5.21 -11.32
C GLU A 180 -3.80 5.36 -10.81
N HIS A 181 -2.81 5.11 -11.66
CA HIS A 181 -1.39 4.95 -11.29
C HIS A 181 -1.04 3.66 -10.52
N VAL A 182 -1.94 2.68 -10.40
CA VAL A 182 -1.58 1.30 -9.99
C VAL A 182 -1.48 0.40 -11.22
N LYS A 183 -0.39 -0.37 -11.32
CA LYS A 183 -0.22 -1.44 -12.30
C LYS A 183 -0.05 -2.78 -11.62
N VAL A 184 -0.52 -3.82 -12.28
CA VAL A 184 -0.41 -5.20 -11.83
C VAL A 184 0.59 -5.92 -12.73
N VAL A 185 1.53 -6.65 -12.14
CA VAL A 185 2.42 -7.55 -12.87
C VAL A 185 2.11 -8.99 -12.51
N LEU A 186 1.81 -9.81 -13.51
CA LEU A 186 1.47 -11.22 -13.28
C LEU A 186 2.72 -12.10 -13.35
N PHE A 187 2.91 -12.93 -12.34
CA PHE A 187 3.98 -13.92 -12.22
C PHE A 187 3.44 -15.35 -12.17
N GLY A 188 4.24 -16.31 -12.63
CA GLY A 188 3.87 -17.72 -12.69
C GLY A 188 4.25 -18.38 -14.01
N TYR A 189 3.74 -19.60 -14.22
CA TYR A 189 3.92 -20.38 -15.43
C TYR A 189 2.72 -20.23 -16.37
N GLY A 190 2.97 -20.32 -17.67
CA GLY A 190 1.93 -20.20 -18.70
C GLY A 190 1.39 -18.79 -18.82
N ASP A 191 0.25 -18.61 -19.47
CA ASP A 191 -0.39 -17.30 -19.66
C ASP A 191 -1.92 -17.38 -19.56
N THR A 192 -2.42 -18.46 -18.93
CA THR A 192 -3.85 -18.74 -18.73
C THR A 192 -4.21 -18.72 -17.24
N PRO A 193 -5.40 -18.22 -16.86
CA PRO A 193 -6.37 -17.49 -17.70
C PRO A 193 -5.84 -16.11 -18.13
N LYS A 194 -6.42 -15.55 -19.20
CA LYS A 194 -6.11 -14.20 -19.69
C LYS A 194 -6.96 -13.16 -18.97
N PHE A 195 -6.40 -11.97 -18.80
CA PHE A 195 -7.08 -10.81 -18.21
C PHE A 195 -6.92 -9.63 -19.16
N ASN A 196 -7.99 -8.86 -19.37
CA ASN A 196 -8.04 -7.79 -20.38
C ASN A 196 -7.90 -6.38 -19.77
N ASN A 197 -7.70 -6.26 -18.45
CA ASN A 197 -7.53 -4.97 -17.79
C ASN A 197 -6.28 -4.25 -18.31
N GLN A 198 -6.38 -2.94 -18.54
CA GLN A 198 -5.32 -2.13 -19.14
C GLN A 198 -4.15 -1.90 -18.18
N ASN A 199 -4.39 -2.06 -16.88
CA ASN A 199 -3.36 -1.92 -15.85
C ASN A 199 -2.50 -3.19 -15.65
N ILE A 200 -2.75 -4.27 -16.38
CA ILE A 200 -2.03 -5.54 -16.24
C ILE A 200 -0.85 -5.65 -17.23
N VAL A 201 0.31 -6.05 -16.71
CA VAL A 201 1.47 -6.52 -17.47
C VAL A 201 1.67 -8.01 -17.19
N ASP A 202 1.37 -8.86 -18.18
CA ASP A 202 1.47 -10.31 -18.02
C ASP A 202 2.88 -10.81 -18.35
N LEU A 203 3.65 -11.12 -17.29
CA LEU A 203 5.01 -11.65 -17.37
C LEU A 203 5.08 -13.16 -17.05
N ARG A 204 3.94 -13.84 -16.90
CA ARG A 204 3.92 -15.28 -16.66
C ARG A 204 4.58 -16.02 -17.83
N GLY A 205 5.49 -16.93 -17.51
CA GLY A 205 6.30 -17.66 -18.49
C GLY A 205 7.34 -16.82 -19.25
N LYS A 206 7.52 -15.53 -18.93
CA LYS A 206 8.42 -14.61 -19.66
C LYS A 206 9.63 -14.15 -18.85
N THR A 207 9.77 -14.64 -17.62
CA THR A 207 10.84 -14.28 -16.69
C THR A 207 11.56 -15.52 -16.20
N THR A 208 12.88 -15.43 -16.03
CA THR A 208 13.63 -16.32 -15.14
C THR A 208 13.28 -16.07 -13.68
N LEU A 209 13.72 -16.94 -12.77
CA LEU A 209 13.52 -16.73 -11.33
C LEU A 209 14.18 -15.42 -10.85
N PHE A 210 15.40 -15.15 -11.31
CA PHE A 210 16.16 -13.97 -10.90
C PHE A 210 15.57 -12.67 -11.45
N GLU A 211 15.08 -12.67 -12.69
CA GLU A 211 14.37 -11.52 -13.26
C GLU A 211 13.10 -11.20 -12.48
N MET A 212 12.29 -12.21 -12.15
CA MET A 212 11.09 -12.03 -11.33
C MET A 212 11.44 -11.46 -9.95
N LEU A 213 12.42 -12.04 -9.24
CA LEU A 213 12.84 -11.54 -7.93
C LEU A 213 13.43 -10.13 -8.01
N SER A 214 14.13 -9.80 -9.09
CA SER A 214 14.66 -8.46 -9.35
C SER A 214 13.53 -7.44 -9.56
N ILE A 215 12.50 -7.78 -10.34
CA ILE A 215 11.28 -6.95 -10.48
C ILE A 215 10.60 -6.75 -9.12
N ILE A 216 10.44 -7.83 -8.35
CA ILE A 216 9.81 -7.77 -7.03
C ILE A 216 10.58 -6.82 -6.10
N LYS A 217 11.92 -6.94 -6.06
CA LYS A 217 12.78 -6.14 -5.19
C LYS A 217 12.75 -4.64 -5.52
N HIS A 218 12.66 -4.28 -6.80
CA HIS A 218 12.85 -2.89 -7.23
C HIS A 218 11.57 -2.14 -7.57
N HIS A 219 10.51 -2.84 -8.01
CA HIS A 219 9.29 -2.19 -8.50
C HIS A 219 8.06 -2.48 -7.64
N CYS A 220 7.95 -3.69 -7.10
CA CYS A 220 6.71 -4.10 -6.43
C CYS A 220 6.59 -3.48 -5.04
N LEU A 221 5.55 -2.68 -4.84
CA LEU A 221 5.13 -2.24 -3.51
C LEU A 221 4.66 -3.44 -2.68
N GLY A 222 3.79 -4.23 -3.30
CA GLY A 222 3.07 -5.29 -2.65
C GLY A 222 2.93 -6.50 -3.55
N LEU A 223 2.80 -7.67 -2.94
CA LEU A 223 2.51 -8.92 -3.61
C LEU A 223 1.18 -9.49 -3.11
N VAL A 224 0.38 -10.04 -4.01
CA VAL A 224 -0.77 -10.89 -3.69
C VAL A 224 -0.50 -12.29 -4.19
N LEU A 225 -0.12 -13.20 -3.29
CA LEU A 225 0.32 -14.55 -3.65
C LEU A 225 -0.43 -15.63 -2.85
N PRO A 226 -0.87 -16.73 -3.47
CA PRO A 226 -1.30 -17.92 -2.73
C PRO A 226 -0.10 -18.63 -2.07
N ASP A 227 -0.37 -19.74 -1.36
CA ASP A 227 0.68 -20.69 -0.92
C ASP A 227 1.42 -21.27 -2.14
N SER A 228 2.60 -20.70 -2.45
CA SER A 228 3.34 -20.99 -3.68
C SER A 228 4.86 -20.96 -3.52
N GLY A 229 5.55 -21.45 -4.56
CA GLY A 229 7.00 -21.37 -4.69
C GLY A 229 7.49 -19.93 -4.72
N ILE A 230 6.89 -19.08 -5.56
CA ILE A 230 7.19 -17.64 -5.64
C ILE A 230 7.05 -16.96 -4.28
N SER A 231 5.97 -17.24 -3.55
CA SER A 231 5.74 -16.72 -2.20
C SER A 231 6.90 -17.08 -1.25
N SER A 232 7.33 -18.35 -1.26
CA SER A 232 8.45 -18.80 -0.44
C SER A 232 9.79 -18.18 -0.86
N MET A 233 10.04 -18.03 -2.17
CA MET A 233 11.29 -17.43 -2.67
C MET A 233 11.39 -15.95 -2.30
N ALA A 234 10.30 -15.18 -2.48
CA ALA A 234 10.26 -13.77 -2.11
C ALA A 234 10.36 -13.58 -0.59
N TYR A 235 9.69 -14.42 0.20
CA TYR A 235 9.70 -14.33 1.67
C TYR A 235 11.05 -14.64 2.29
N TYR A 236 11.79 -15.64 1.77
CA TYR A 236 13.08 -16.05 2.32
C TYR A 236 14.29 -15.45 1.60
N LEU A 237 14.08 -14.47 0.73
CA LEU A 237 15.16 -13.76 0.06
C LEU A 237 16.00 -13.00 1.09
N ASN A 238 17.29 -13.31 1.18
CA ASN A 238 18.20 -12.71 2.14
C ASN A 238 18.73 -11.35 1.63
N ALA A 239 17.83 -10.40 1.44
CA ALA A 239 18.10 -9.02 1.06
C ALA A 239 17.16 -8.09 1.84
N THR A 240 17.57 -6.85 2.11
CA THR A 240 16.72 -5.87 2.82
C THR A 240 16.13 -4.88 1.82
N PHE A 241 14.80 -4.90 1.66
CA PHE A 241 14.07 -3.98 0.78
C PHE A 241 12.60 -3.90 1.21
N PRO A 242 11.93 -2.75 1.01
CA PRO A 242 10.51 -2.62 1.35
C PRO A 242 9.67 -3.58 0.52
N LEU A 243 8.89 -4.45 1.17
CA LEU A 243 7.95 -5.33 0.47
C LEU A 243 6.78 -5.64 1.37
N ARG A 244 5.56 -5.50 0.84
CA ARG A 244 4.38 -6.00 1.52
C ARG A 244 3.89 -7.30 0.88
N LEU A 245 3.84 -8.40 1.63
CA LEU A 245 3.33 -9.67 1.13
C LEU A 245 1.93 -9.94 1.69
N VAL A 246 0.91 -9.75 0.87
CA VAL A 246 -0.46 -10.23 1.14
C VAL A 246 -0.56 -11.67 0.66
N SER A 247 -0.49 -12.61 1.59
CA SER A 247 -0.47 -14.04 1.25
C SER A 247 -1.81 -14.69 1.55
N LEU A 248 -2.35 -15.46 0.60
CA LEU A 248 -3.67 -16.10 0.69
C LEU A 248 -3.54 -17.56 1.12
N TRP A 249 -4.22 -17.95 2.21
CA TRP A 249 -4.11 -19.28 2.80
C TRP A 249 -5.48 -19.90 3.05
N ALA A 250 -5.72 -21.09 2.50
CA ALA A 250 -6.84 -21.93 2.92
C ALA A 250 -6.51 -22.77 4.16
N ASP A 251 -5.25 -23.09 4.42
CA ASP A 251 -4.86 -23.84 5.62
C ASP A 251 -3.55 -23.26 6.20
N PRO A 252 -3.55 -22.77 7.45
CA PRO A 252 -2.37 -22.19 8.07
C PRO A 252 -1.26 -23.21 8.36
N ASN A 253 -1.54 -24.53 8.25
CA ASN A 253 -0.56 -25.58 8.50
C ASN A 253 0.32 -25.91 7.28
N HIS A 254 0.51 -24.96 6.36
CA HIS A 254 1.33 -25.09 5.15
C HIS A 254 2.35 -23.95 4.98
N GLY A 255 3.31 -24.17 4.08
CA GLY A 255 4.22 -23.14 3.58
C GLY A 255 4.94 -22.32 4.66
N ILE A 256 5.01 -21.01 4.40
CA ILE A 256 5.59 -19.99 5.27
C ILE A 256 4.91 -19.99 6.66
N LEU A 257 3.58 -20.09 6.72
CA LEU A 257 2.85 -20.08 7.99
C LEU A 257 3.24 -21.26 8.89
N LYS A 258 3.37 -22.46 8.32
CA LYS A 258 3.81 -23.65 9.07
C LYS A 258 5.26 -23.56 9.53
N GLN A 259 6.11 -22.89 8.76
CA GLN A 259 7.51 -22.70 9.13
C GLN A 259 7.62 -21.81 10.37
N ALA A 260 6.71 -20.84 10.54
CA ALA A 260 6.57 -20.00 11.73
C ALA A 260 7.87 -19.26 12.12
N VAL A 261 8.58 -18.74 11.13
CA VAL A 261 9.78 -17.91 11.32
C VAL A 261 9.65 -16.62 10.53
N VAL A 262 10.22 -15.54 11.06
CA VAL A 262 10.21 -14.23 10.40
C VAL A 262 11.14 -14.24 9.17
N SER A 263 10.72 -13.55 8.11
CA SER A 263 11.53 -13.32 6.91
C SER A 263 12.92 -12.74 7.24
N PRO A 264 13.99 -13.18 6.55
CA PRO A 264 15.30 -12.54 6.63
C PRO A 264 15.34 -11.13 6.01
N ASN A 265 14.41 -10.79 5.11
CA ASN A 265 14.19 -9.40 4.69
C ASN A 265 13.53 -8.61 5.83
N ARG A 266 14.31 -7.74 6.49
CA ARG A 266 13.88 -6.97 7.67
C ARG A 266 12.82 -5.91 7.39
N GLN A 267 12.63 -5.52 6.12
CA GLN A 267 11.62 -4.54 5.71
C GLN A 267 10.39 -5.19 5.08
N LEU A 268 10.33 -6.53 5.05
CA LEU A 268 9.16 -7.26 4.60
C LEU A 268 8.06 -7.20 5.67
N VAL A 269 6.86 -6.79 5.27
CA VAL A 269 5.66 -6.88 6.10
C VAL A 269 4.77 -8.01 5.57
N HIS A 270 4.60 -9.06 6.38
CA HIS A 270 3.79 -10.21 6.03
C HIS A 270 2.36 -10.06 6.52
N CYS A 271 1.41 -10.09 5.60
CA CYS A 271 -0.02 -9.91 5.84
C CYS A 271 -0.76 -11.19 5.42
N PRO A 272 -0.81 -12.23 6.27
CA PRO A 272 -1.52 -13.47 5.91
C PRO A 272 -3.04 -13.32 6.04
N LEU A 273 -3.76 -13.63 4.97
CA LEU A 273 -5.21 -13.77 4.96
C LEU A 273 -5.56 -15.26 4.98
N ILE A 274 -6.12 -15.71 6.11
CA ILE A 274 -6.49 -17.11 6.33
C ILE A 274 -8.00 -17.25 6.12
N ALA A 275 -8.39 -18.10 5.17
CA ALA A 275 -9.78 -18.33 4.85
C ALA A 275 -10.49 -19.19 5.90
N GLU A 276 -11.73 -18.82 6.21
CA GLU A 276 -12.64 -19.66 6.99
C GLU A 276 -13.02 -20.92 6.22
N GLY A 277 -13.17 -22.05 6.93
CA GLY A 277 -13.61 -23.32 6.34
C GLY A 277 -12.67 -23.93 5.30
N ARG A 278 -11.41 -23.47 5.24
CA ARG A 278 -10.43 -23.83 4.19
C ARG A 278 -10.88 -23.52 2.77
N ASN A 279 -11.68 -22.47 2.61
CA ASN A 279 -12.20 -22.05 1.32
C ASN A 279 -11.78 -20.61 1.00
N LEU A 280 -10.79 -20.44 0.11
CA LEU A 280 -10.28 -19.13 -0.29
C LEU A 280 -11.37 -18.20 -0.87
N ALA A 281 -12.51 -18.71 -1.35
CA ALA A 281 -13.62 -17.88 -1.79
C ALA A 281 -14.18 -16.93 -0.71
N ASN A 282 -13.94 -17.27 0.57
CA ASN A 282 -14.34 -16.49 1.74
C ASN A 282 -13.41 -15.31 2.03
N VAL A 283 -12.23 -15.25 1.41
CA VAL A 283 -11.38 -14.05 1.46
C VAL A 283 -11.93 -13.04 0.45
N SER A 284 -12.38 -11.88 0.93
CA SER A 284 -12.92 -10.80 0.10
C SER A 284 -11.81 -9.98 -0.57
N VAL A 285 -12.15 -9.31 -1.68
CA VAL A 285 -11.24 -8.36 -2.34
C VAL A 285 -10.93 -7.17 -1.43
N ASP A 286 -11.91 -6.72 -0.63
CA ASP A 286 -11.69 -5.61 0.32
C ASP A 286 -10.64 -5.98 1.37
N ALA A 287 -10.66 -7.21 1.90
CA ALA A 287 -9.63 -7.67 2.84
C ALA A 287 -8.23 -7.65 2.19
N VAL A 288 -8.11 -8.02 0.91
CA VAL A 288 -6.85 -7.92 0.16
C VAL A 288 -6.40 -6.46 -0.01
N LEU A 289 -7.32 -5.58 -0.41
CA LEU A 289 -7.05 -4.16 -0.63
C LEU A 289 -6.66 -3.43 0.66
N GLU A 290 -7.32 -3.72 1.78
CA GLU A 290 -6.98 -3.18 3.10
C GLU A 290 -5.57 -3.57 3.52
N GLN A 291 -5.17 -4.82 3.26
CA GLN A 291 -3.81 -5.26 3.54
C GLN A 291 -2.80 -4.61 2.58
N LEU A 292 -3.10 -4.50 1.29
CA LEU A 292 -2.21 -3.87 0.29
C LEU A 292 -2.00 -2.37 0.56
N PHE A 293 -3.06 -1.65 0.88
CA PHE A 293 -3.08 -0.20 1.09
C PHE A 293 -3.56 0.13 2.52
N PRO A 294 -2.72 -0.17 3.53
CA PRO A 294 -3.03 0.06 4.94
C PRO A 294 -3.40 1.52 5.21
N MET A 295 -4.55 1.72 5.85
CA MET A 295 -5.04 3.04 6.23
C MET A 295 -4.95 3.31 7.73
N GLU A 296 -4.32 2.44 8.54
CA GLU A 296 -4.04 2.61 9.99
C GLU A 296 -3.29 3.91 10.27
N GLN A 297 -3.41 4.44 11.49
CA GLN A 297 -2.68 5.65 11.93
C GLN A 297 -3.01 6.92 11.11
N VAL A 298 -4.15 6.94 10.42
CA VAL A 298 -4.62 8.12 9.68
C VAL A 298 -5.84 8.72 10.37
N GLY A 299 -5.85 10.05 10.50
CA GLY A 299 -7.00 10.87 10.87
C GLY A 299 -7.41 11.80 9.73
N ALA A 300 -8.60 12.37 9.80
CA ALA A 300 -9.08 13.34 8.80
C ALA A 300 -9.43 14.69 9.44
N ILE A 301 -9.28 15.74 8.65
CA ILE A 301 -9.66 17.11 8.97
C ILE A 301 -10.57 17.63 7.85
N LEU A 302 -11.76 18.06 8.22
CA LEU A 302 -12.74 18.64 7.30
C LEU A 302 -12.85 20.15 7.54
N LEU A 303 -12.55 20.94 6.51
CA LEU A 303 -12.68 22.38 6.54
C LEU A 303 -14.11 22.76 6.14
N ALA A 304 -14.93 23.12 7.14
CA ALA A 304 -16.36 23.40 7.00
C ALA A 304 -16.76 24.77 7.58
N GLY A 305 -15.83 25.72 7.64
CA GLY A 305 -16.06 27.05 8.20
C GLY A 305 -16.88 28.01 7.34
N GLY A 306 -17.27 27.61 6.12
CA GLY A 306 -18.03 28.44 5.18
C GLY A 306 -19.55 28.38 5.38
N LEU A 307 -20.22 29.48 5.04
CA LEU A 307 -21.68 29.54 4.93
C LEU A 307 -22.15 29.23 3.50
N GLY A 308 -23.39 28.75 3.36
CA GLY A 308 -24.01 28.39 2.09
C GLY A 308 -24.58 29.56 1.27
N THR A 309 -24.20 30.80 1.56
CA THR A 309 -24.85 32.01 1.00
C THR A 309 -24.85 32.06 -0.53
N ARG A 310 -23.76 31.61 -1.18
CA ARG A 310 -23.66 31.51 -2.65
C ARG A 310 -24.56 30.43 -3.27
N LEU A 311 -25.09 29.52 -2.45
CA LEU A 311 -26.06 28.49 -2.85
C LEU A 311 -27.50 28.92 -2.56
N GLY A 312 -27.72 30.18 -2.16
CA GLY A 312 -29.02 30.63 -1.66
C GLY A 312 -29.42 29.95 -0.35
N PHE A 313 -28.48 29.32 0.36
CA PHE A 313 -28.74 28.59 1.59
C PHE A 313 -28.31 29.41 2.80
N ASN A 314 -29.25 29.65 3.71
CA ASN A 314 -28.99 30.34 4.97
C ASN A 314 -28.54 29.33 6.03
N GLY A 315 -27.23 29.28 6.31
CA GLY A 315 -26.66 28.39 7.31
C GLY A 315 -25.29 27.82 6.90
N PRO A 316 -24.75 26.86 7.68
CA PRO A 316 -23.53 26.13 7.37
C PRO A 316 -23.63 25.45 6.01
N LYS A 317 -22.64 25.66 5.14
CA LYS A 317 -22.61 25.04 3.80
C LYS A 317 -22.73 23.52 3.86
N GLY A 318 -22.18 22.88 4.90
CA GLY A 318 -22.26 21.44 5.10
C GLY A 318 -23.67 20.87 5.29
N LEU A 319 -24.65 21.71 5.66
CA LEU A 319 -26.05 21.32 5.79
C LEU A 319 -26.85 21.44 4.48
N PHE A 320 -26.26 22.03 3.45
CA PHE A 320 -26.87 22.06 2.13
C PHE A 320 -27.15 20.63 1.64
N SER A 321 -28.37 20.41 1.15
CA SER A 321 -28.85 19.09 0.74
C SER A 321 -28.72 18.92 -0.77
N ILE A 322 -28.17 17.77 -1.18
CA ILE A 322 -28.08 17.34 -2.57
C ILE A 322 -28.40 15.85 -2.64
N GLU A 323 -29.31 15.48 -3.55
CA GLU A 323 -29.80 14.10 -3.66
C GLU A 323 -30.31 13.55 -2.31
N GLY A 324 -31.05 14.38 -1.56
CA GLY A 324 -31.69 14.01 -0.30
C GLY A 324 -30.77 13.88 0.92
N LYS A 325 -29.48 14.19 0.80
CA LYS A 325 -28.49 14.08 1.88
C LYS A 325 -27.72 15.39 2.02
N SER A 326 -27.35 15.75 3.25
CA SER A 326 -26.47 16.89 3.49
C SER A 326 -25.05 16.61 2.97
N LEU A 327 -24.28 17.66 2.66
CA LEU A 327 -22.86 17.49 2.32
C LEU A 327 -22.08 16.81 3.47
N PHE A 328 -22.43 17.09 4.73
CA PHE A 328 -21.85 16.39 5.88
C PHE A 328 -22.15 14.89 5.85
N GLU A 329 -23.39 14.50 5.55
CA GLU A 329 -23.77 13.09 5.47
C GLU A 329 -23.02 12.38 4.34
N TRP A 330 -22.89 13.01 3.17
CA TRP A 330 -22.10 12.48 2.07
C TRP A 330 -20.62 12.29 2.43
N PHE A 331 -20.03 13.24 3.16
CA PHE A 331 -18.65 13.12 3.63
C PHE A 331 -18.49 12.00 4.67
N CYS A 332 -19.38 11.93 5.66
CA CYS A 332 -19.31 10.94 6.74
C CYS A 332 -19.48 9.49 6.24
N LYS A 333 -20.24 9.27 5.17
CA LYS A 333 -20.36 7.93 4.54
C LYS A 333 -19.04 7.38 4.00
N LYS A 334 -18.05 8.25 3.75
CA LYS A 334 -16.72 7.87 3.26
C LYS A 334 -15.70 7.67 4.38
N MET A 335 -16.09 7.91 5.63
CA MET A 335 -15.20 7.78 6.77
C MET A 335 -15.19 6.33 7.26
N PRO A 336 -14.01 5.71 7.42
CA PRO A 336 -13.89 4.44 8.12
C PRO A 336 -14.24 4.60 9.60
N LYS A 337 -14.95 3.61 10.17
CA LYS A 337 -15.30 3.60 11.59
C LYS A 337 -14.04 3.60 12.48
N GLY A 338 -14.14 4.24 13.63
CA GLY A 338 -13.07 4.30 14.63
C GLY A 338 -11.88 5.19 14.26
N ARG A 339 -11.92 5.92 13.13
CA ARG A 339 -10.88 6.89 12.78
C ARG A 339 -11.30 8.30 13.17
N PRO A 340 -10.39 9.10 13.77
CA PRO A 340 -10.74 10.42 14.24
C PRO A 340 -10.96 11.38 13.07
N LEU A 341 -12.05 12.13 13.14
CA LEU A 341 -12.40 13.21 12.23
C LEU A 341 -12.48 14.53 13.01
N ALA A 342 -11.65 15.50 12.65
CA ALA A 342 -11.74 16.86 13.16
C ALA A 342 -12.49 17.77 12.16
N ILE A 343 -13.56 18.41 12.59
CA ILE A 343 -14.35 19.32 11.75
C ILE A 343 -14.06 20.76 12.18
N MET A 344 -13.42 21.51 11.28
CA MET A 344 -13.16 22.93 11.46
C MET A 344 -14.38 23.74 11.05
N THR A 345 -14.89 24.52 11.99
CA THR A 345 -16.04 25.42 11.82
C THR A 345 -15.60 26.87 11.94
N SER A 346 -16.50 27.83 11.73
CA SER A 346 -16.33 29.22 12.16
C SER A 346 -17.24 29.49 13.36
N PRO A 347 -16.97 30.53 14.16
CA PRO A 347 -17.92 31.00 15.16
C PRO A 347 -19.33 31.26 14.62
N LEU A 348 -19.46 31.59 13.32
CA LEU A 348 -20.74 31.87 12.68
C LEU A 348 -21.58 30.62 12.39
N ASN A 349 -21.00 29.43 12.41
CA ASN A 349 -21.69 28.20 12.01
C ASN A 349 -21.46 27.01 12.95
N HIS A 350 -20.75 27.23 14.06
CA HIS A 350 -20.33 26.17 14.99
C HIS A 350 -21.51 25.49 15.68
N GLU A 351 -22.39 26.26 16.32
CA GLU A 351 -23.49 25.72 17.14
C GLU A 351 -24.46 24.89 16.30
N GLU A 352 -24.88 25.41 15.15
CA GLU A 352 -25.80 24.71 14.23
C GLU A 352 -25.17 23.43 13.67
N THR A 353 -23.87 23.47 13.33
CA THR A 353 -23.14 22.30 12.87
C THR A 353 -23.10 21.24 13.97
N VAL A 354 -22.70 21.59 15.20
CA VAL A 354 -22.63 20.65 16.33
C VAL A 354 -24.00 20.07 16.66
N ALA A 355 -25.06 20.89 16.63
CA ALA A 355 -26.43 20.44 16.88
C ALA A 355 -26.88 19.39 15.85
N TYR A 356 -26.60 19.60 14.57
CA TYR A 356 -26.90 18.63 13.51
C TYR A 356 -26.20 17.29 13.73
N PHE A 357 -24.90 17.31 14.06
CA PHE A 357 -24.16 16.07 14.30
C PHE A 357 -24.66 15.34 15.56
N LYS A 358 -25.01 16.07 16.64
CA LYS A 358 -25.65 15.47 17.82
C LYS A 358 -26.98 14.79 17.47
N GLN A 359 -27.83 15.46 16.68
CA GLN A 359 -29.10 14.90 16.21
C GLN A 359 -28.90 13.61 15.40
N LYS A 360 -27.82 13.54 14.61
CA LYS A 360 -27.46 12.36 13.81
C LYS A 360 -26.62 11.33 14.58
N ASN A 361 -26.49 11.46 15.90
CA ASN A 361 -25.64 10.62 16.75
C ASN A 361 -24.21 10.47 16.20
N PHE A 362 -23.65 11.58 15.71
CA PHE A 362 -22.34 11.69 15.07
C PHE A 362 -22.12 10.69 13.92
N PHE A 363 -23.18 10.16 13.32
CA PHE A 363 -23.13 9.08 12.33
C PHE A 363 -22.40 7.82 12.82
N GLY A 364 -22.23 7.64 14.14
CA GLY A 364 -21.43 6.57 14.73
C GLY A 364 -19.91 6.72 14.53
N LEU A 365 -19.43 7.93 14.24
CA LEU A 365 -18.03 8.25 14.01
C LEU A 365 -17.39 8.97 15.23
N ASP A 366 -16.07 8.89 15.30
CA ASP A 366 -15.24 9.60 16.28
C ASP A 366 -14.97 11.03 15.80
N ILE A 367 -15.86 11.95 16.16
CA ILE A 367 -15.88 13.32 15.63
C ILE A 367 -15.48 14.33 16.72
N HIS A 368 -14.54 15.21 16.37
CA HIS A 368 -14.10 16.33 17.17
C HIS A 368 -14.39 17.64 16.45
N PHE A 369 -14.89 18.66 17.15
CA PHE A 369 -15.14 19.98 16.57
C PHE A 369 -14.13 20.99 17.08
N PHE A 370 -13.71 21.90 16.21
CA PHE A 370 -12.91 23.06 16.59
C PHE A 370 -13.29 24.26 15.72
N MET A 371 -13.05 25.46 16.23
CA MET A 371 -13.34 26.71 15.54
C MET A 371 -12.07 27.33 15.00
N GLN A 372 -12.11 27.77 13.75
CA GLN A 372 -11.07 28.63 13.20
C GLN A 372 -11.10 30.03 13.83
N GLU A 373 -9.99 30.74 13.76
CA GLU A 373 -9.90 32.11 14.27
C GLU A 373 -10.59 33.13 13.34
N MET A 374 -10.91 34.29 13.91
CA MET A 374 -11.53 35.41 13.19
C MET A 374 -10.57 36.60 13.18
N SER A 375 -10.42 37.24 12.03
CA SER A 375 -9.61 38.46 11.88
C SER A 375 -10.50 39.67 11.66
N CYS A 376 -10.11 40.82 12.22
CA CYS A 376 -10.72 42.10 11.88
C CYS A 376 -10.50 42.40 10.39
N PHE A 377 -11.51 43.00 9.76
CA PHE A 377 -11.32 43.64 8.48
C PHE A 377 -10.54 44.95 8.66
N LEU A 378 -9.92 45.42 7.59
CA LEU A 378 -9.30 46.74 7.58
C LEU A 378 -10.10 47.70 6.68
N ASP A 379 -10.09 48.98 7.04
CA ASP A 379 -10.56 50.05 6.16
C ASP A 379 -9.53 50.39 5.07
N ASP A 380 -9.82 51.40 4.25
CA ASP A 380 -8.92 51.85 3.18
C ASP A 380 -7.60 52.46 3.72
N GLU A 381 -7.58 52.92 4.98
CA GLU A 381 -6.36 53.36 5.69
C GLU A 381 -5.58 52.20 6.33
N LYS A 382 -6.00 50.95 6.07
CA LYS A 382 -5.43 49.72 6.65
C LYS A 382 -5.56 49.63 8.18
N LYS A 383 -6.52 50.35 8.77
CA LYS A 383 -6.82 50.29 10.21
C LYS A 383 -7.88 49.22 10.50
N PRO A 384 -7.77 48.45 11.59
CA PRO A 384 -8.78 47.48 11.97
C PRO A 384 -10.15 48.11 12.24
N ILE A 385 -11.20 47.51 11.71
CA ILE A 385 -12.59 47.84 12.05
C ILE A 385 -13.23 46.72 12.90
N GLU A 386 -14.33 47.03 13.59
CA GLU A 386 -15.00 46.08 14.50
C GLU A 386 -15.51 44.80 13.81
N MET A 387 -15.79 44.89 12.50
CA MET A 387 -16.28 43.76 11.72
C MET A 387 -15.19 42.71 11.56
N LYS A 388 -15.52 41.46 11.91
CA LYS A 388 -14.62 40.32 11.81
C LYS A 388 -15.14 39.28 10.83
N GLY A 389 -14.22 38.55 10.21
CA GLY A 389 -14.54 37.39 9.38
C GLY A 389 -13.55 36.26 9.59
N PRO A 390 -13.85 35.06 9.08
CA PRO A 390 -12.90 33.95 9.12
C PRO A 390 -11.59 34.33 8.45
N ASN A 391 -10.47 34.06 9.11
CA ASN A 391 -9.13 34.47 8.69
C ASN A 391 -8.45 33.51 7.69
N GLY A 392 -9.23 32.68 6.99
CA GLY A 392 -8.76 31.76 5.96
C GLY A 392 -8.46 30.35 6.47
N ASN A 393 -8.30 29.41 5.53
CA ASN A 393 -8.11 27.98 5.82
C ASN A 393 -6.73 27.65 6.42
N GLY A 394 -5.73 28.53 6.29
CA GLY A 394 -4.40 28.38 6.89
C GLY A 394 -4.40 28.43 8.41
N SER A 395 -5.45 28.99 9.03
CA SER A 395 -5.62 29.01 10.49
C SER A 395 -5.87 27.61 11.09
N VAL A 396 -6.11 26.59 10.25
CA VAL A 396 -6.36 25.22 10.67
C VAL A 396 -5.26 24.68 11.58
N PHE A 397 -3.99 24.97 11.29
CA PHE A 397 -2.87 24.44 12.07
C PHE A 397 -2.91 24.93 13.51
N ARG A 398 -3.01 26.25 13.69
CA ARG A 398 -3.07 26.90 15.01
C ARG A 398 -4.35 26.52 15.76
N SER A 399 -5.49 26.51 15.08
CA SER A 399 -6.79 26.23 15.69
C SER A 399 -6.90 24.76 16.15
N PHE A 400 -6.29 23.85 15.41
CA PHE A 400 -6.24 22.42 15.74
C PHE A 400 -5.37 22.16 16.99
N GLU A 401 -4.17 22.77 17.08
CA GLU A 401 -3.30 22.66 18.27
C GLU A 401 -3.94 23.34 19.49
N LYS A 402 -4.53 24.53 19.32
CA LYS A 402 -5.22 25.26 20.39
C LYS A 402 -6.40 24.49 20.99
N ALA A 403 -7.09 23.69 20.17
CA ALA A 403 -8.15 22.80 20.62
C ALA A 403 -7.64 21.51 21.29
N GLY A 404 -6.31 21.32 21.38
CA GLY A 404 -5.67 20.11 21.93
C GLY A 404 -5.83 18.87 21.05
N LEU A 405 -6.29 19.02 19.81
CA LEU A 405 -6.57 17.88 18.93
C LEU A 405 -5.30 17.21 18.41
N ASP A 406 -4.17 17.92 18.40
CA ASP A 406 -2.85 17.34 18.14
C ASP A 406 -2.48 16.27 19.16
N LYS A 407 -2.85 16.45 20.43
CA LYS A 407 -2.63 15.45 21.49
C LYS A 407 -3.60 14.28 21.33
N VAL A 408 -4.89 14.58 21.15
CA VAL A 408 -5.93 13.57 20.94
C VAL A 408 -5.60 12.65 19.75
N PHE A 409 -5.18 13.22 18.62
CA PHE A 409 -4.83 12.45 17.44
C PHE A 409 -3.56 11.61 17.68
N ARG A 410 -2.55 12.15 18.38
CA ARG A 410 -1.35 11.38 18.77
C ARG A 410 -1.66 10.23 19.71
N GLU A 411 -2.52 10.43 20.71
CA GLU A 411 -2.96 9.38 21.65
C GLU A 411 -3.71 8.25 20.94
N LYS A 412 -4.42 8.57 19.85
CA LYS A 412 -5.06 7.60 18.96
C LYS A 412 -4.10 6.95 17.95
N GLY A 413 -2.80 7.24 18.06
CA GLY A 413 -1.76 6.69 17.18
C GLY A 413 -1.77 7.25 15.77
N VAL A 414 -2.32 8.45 15.54
CA VAL A 414 -2.30 9.07 14.20
C VAL A 414 -0.90 9.60 13.87
N ASP A 415 -0.36 9.22 12.71
CA ASP A 415 0.89 9.71 12.14
C ASP A 415 0.68 10.65 10.94
N LEU A 416 -0.48 10.57 10.29
CA LEU A 416 -0.84 11.28 9.08
C LEU A 416 -2.27 11.83 9.18
N VAL A 417 -2.47 13.09 8.79
CA VAL A 417 -3.79 13.71 8.69
C VAL A 417 -4.10 14.08 7.25
N THR A 418 -5.29 13.72 6.78
CA THR A 418 -5.80 14.18 5.50
C THR A 418 -6.69 15.41 5.70
N VAL A 419 -6.63 16.36 4.77
CA VAL A 419 -7.42 17.60 4.82
C VAL A 419 -8.30 17.66 3.59
N SER A 420 -9.60 17.86 3.81
CA SER A 420 -10.64 18.01 2.78
C SER A 420 -11.44 19.29 2.99
N TYR A 421 -12.02 19.82 1.92
CA TYR A 421 -13.01 20.91 1.98
C TYR A 421 -14.42 20.35 1.82
N ILE A 422 -15.36 20.88 2.61
CA ILE A 422 -16.77 20.46 2.56
C ILE A 422 -17.43 20.67 1.19
N GLU A 423 -16.88 21.54 0.36
CA GLU A 423 -17.47 21.86 -0.94
C GLU A 423 -17.22 20.81 -2.02
N ASN A 424 -16.18 19.98 -1.90
CA ASN A 424 -15.89 18.95 -2.88
C ASN A 424 -16.54 17.63 -2.45
N LEU A 425 -17.72 17.35 -3.01
CA LEU A 425 -18.46 16.13 -2.70
C LEU A 425 -17.72 14.86 -3.13
N PHE A 426 -16.74 14.95 -4.04
CA PHE A 426 -15.95 13.82 -4.53
C PHE A 426 -14.63 13.63 -3.78
N ALA A 427 -14.33 14.50 -2.81
CA ALA A 427 -13.20 14.32 -1.91
C ALA A 427 -13.27 12.97 -1.19
N ARG A 428 -12.12 12.33 -1.05
CA ARG A 428 -11.94 11.02 -0.41
C ARG A 428 -11.01 11.21 0.79
N PRO A 429 -11.56 11.35 2.02
CA PRO A 429 -10.74 11.63 3.20
C PRO A 429 -9.75 10.51 3.50
N PHE A 430 -10.05 9.27 3.12
CA PHE A 430 -9.17 8.11 3.26
C PHE A 430 -8.83 7.52 1.89
N ASP A 431 -8.31 8.36 0.99
CA ASP A 431 -7.83 7.89 -0.32
C ASP A 431 -6.57 7.01 -0.15
N PRO A 432 -6.59 5.73 -0.59
CA PRO A 432 -5.47 4.82 -0.38
C PRO A 432 -4.20 5.29 -1.09
N LEU A 433 -4.30 5.91 -2.26
CA LEU A 433 -3.13 6.39 -3.00
C LEU A 433 -2.53 7.62 -2.34
N LEU A 434 -3.35 8.55 -1.85
CA LEU A 434 -2.88 9.72 -1.13
C LEU A 434 -2.07 9.31 0.11
N ILE A 435 -2.65 8.45 0.95
CA ILE A 435 -2.00 7.94 2.17
C ILE A 435 -0.73 7.17 1.82
N HIS A 436 -0.83 6.25 0.85
CA HIS A 436 0.27 5.41 0.45
C HIS A 436 1.46 6.24 -0.09
N ARG A 437 1.21 7.15 -1.03
CA ARG A 437 2.27 7.97 -1.63
C ARG A 437 2.89 8.90 -0.60
N ALA A 438 2.10 9.48 0.31
CA ALA A 438 2.63 10.32 1.39
C ALA A 438 3.67 9.56 2.22
N ARG A 439 3.36 8.31 2.61
CA ARG A 439 4.27 7.44 3.38
C ARG A 439 5.47 6.98 2.56
N ARG A 440 5.24 6.44 1.35
CA ARG A 440 6.30 5.90 0.48
C ARG A 440 7.33 6.96 0.14
N GLU A 441 6.86 8.14 -0.24
CA GLU A 441 7.72 9.25 -0.64
C GLU A 441 8.19 10.06 0.57
N LYS A 442 7.83 9.68 1.80
CA LYS A 442 8.15 10.38 3.06
C LYS A 442 7.87 11.89 2.97
N ALA A 443 6.72 12.24 2.40
CA ALA A 443 6.34 13.62 2.15
C ALA A 443 5.78 14.25 3.43
N ASP A 444 6.25 15.44 3.79
CA ASP A 444 5.64 16.24 4.85
C ASP A 444 4.24 16.69 4.45
N ALA A 445 4.07 16.99 3.16
CA ALA A 445 2.81 17.30 2.50
C ALA A 445 2.71 16.57 1.15
N MET A 446 1.65 15.78 0.97
CA MET A 446 1.30 15.12 -0.29
C MET A 446 0.02 15.73 -0.83
N VAL A 447 0.08 16.29 -2.03
CA VAL A 447 -1.01 17.04 -2.67
C VAL A 447 -1.64 16.18 -3.76
N GLN A 448 -2.98 16.05 -3.76
CA GLN A 448 -3.68 15.60 -4.95
C GLN A 448 -3.90 16.79 -5.89
N CYS A 449 -3.56 16.62 -7.16
CA CYS A 449 -3.83 17.60 -8.19
C CYS A 449 -4.64 16.97 -9.32
N ILE A 450 -5.25 17.82 -10.15
CA ILE A 450 -5.95 17.40 -11.36
C ILE A 450 -5.31 18.10 -12.56
N LYS A 451 -5.47 17.53 -13.76
CA LYS A 451 -5.14 18.24 -14.98
C LYS A 451 -5.92 19.55 -15.07
N TRP A 452 -5.19 20.64 -15.28
CA TRP A 452 -5.76 21.98 -15.42
C TRP A 452 -6.50 22.11 -16.76
N CYS A 453 -7.62 22.84 -16.77
CA CYS A 453 -8.33 23.24 -17.98
C CYS A 453 -8.90 24.66 -17.87
N GLU A 454 -9.45 25.20 -18.95
CA GLU A 454 -9.84 26.62 -19.04
C GLU A 454 -10.93 27.06 -18.04
N THR A 455 -11.73 26.13 -17.52
CA THR A 455 -12.74 26.41 -16.49
C THR A 455 -12.13 26.61 -15.09
N ASP A 456 -10.82 26.39 -14.94
CA ASP A 456 -10.11 26.35 -13.66
C ASP A 456 -9.38 27.65 -13.31
N LYS A 457 -9.63 28.73 -14.05
CA LYS A 457 -8.95 30.03 -13.88
C LYS A 457 -9.07 30.62 -12.46
N SER A 458 -10.02 30.13 -11.66
CA SER A 458 -10.24 30.54 -10.27
C SER A 458 -9.65 29.58 -9.22
N MET A 459 -8.77 28.67 -9.62
CA MET A 459 -8.16 27.68 -8.75
C MET A 459 -6.68 27.92 -8.52
N GLY A 460 -6.20 27.51 -7.34
CA GLY A 460 -4.77 27.40 -7.08
C GLY A 460 -4.10 26.46 -8.08
N VAL A 461 -3.03 26.92 -8.71
CA VAL A 461 -2.24 26.14 -9.67
C VAL A 461 -0.95 25.66 -9.03
N LEU A 462 -0.52 24.46 -9.39
CA LEU A 462 0.74 23.90 -8.92
C LEU A 462 1.88 24.43 -9.79
N LEU A 463 2.93 24.92 -9.15
CA LEU A 463 4.16 25.34 -9.79
C LEU A 463 5.32 24.52 -9.23
N GLU A 464 6.13 23.99 -10.13
CA GLU A 464 7.41 23.38 -9.78
C GLU A 464 8.48 24.48 -9.73
N LYS A 465 9.19 24.56 -8.61
CA LYS A 465 10.27 25.52 -8.40
C LYS A 465 11.49 24.79 -7.82
N GLY A 466 12.35 24.31 -8.72
CA GLY A 466 13.37 23.32 -8.38
C GLY A 466 12.72 22.04 -7.87
N ASP A 467 13.19 21.52 -6.73
CA ASP A 467 12.64 20.29 -6.12
C ASP A 467 11.39 20.52 -5.23
N LYS A 468 10.85 21.74 -5.22
CA LYS A 468 9.72 22.14 -4.37
C LYS A 468 8.47 22.41 -5.21
N ILE A 469 7.33 22.07 -4.62
CA ILE A 469 6.01 22.42 -5.14
C ILE A 469 5.49 23.63 -4.37
N GLU A 470 5.12 24.68 -5.09
CA GLU A 470 4.38 25.82 -4.59
C GLU A 470 2.96 25.78 -5.19
N ILE A 471 1.95 26.21 -4.43
CA ILE A 471 0.62 26.48 -4.97
C ILE A 471 0.44 28.00 -5.00
N LYS A 472 0.10 28.55 -6.16
CA LYS A 472 -0.26 29.96 -6.29
C LYS A 472 -1.75 30.10 -6.56
N GLU A 473 -2.40 30.95 -5.77
CA GLU A 473 -3.78 31.37 -6.02
C GLU A 473 -3.89 32.29 -7.23
N TYR A 474 -5.08 32.30 -7.82
CA TYR A 474 -5.39 33.07 -9.03
C TYR A 474 -5.21 34.60 -8.86
N ILE A 475 -5.20 35.09 -7.62
CA ILE A 475 -5.15 36.53 -7.27
C ILE A 475 -3.80 37.18 -7.65
N GLY A 476 -2.78 36.40 -8.01
CA GLY A 476 -1.45 36.89 -8.41
C GLY A 476 -0.91 36.33 -9.72
N LEU A 477 -1.78 35.80 -10.59
CA LEU A 477 -1.38 35.29 -11.90
C LEU A 477 -1.82 36.26 -12.99
N ASP A 478 -0.86 36.79 -13.76
CA ASP A 478 -1.16 37.52 -14.99
C ASP A 478 -1.87 36.57 -15.95
N GLY A 479 -3.16 36.82 -16.14
CA GLY A 479 -4.09 35.90 -16.78
C GLY A 479 -3.69 35.66 -18.23
N LEU A 480 -2.97 34.56 -18.50
CA LEU A 480 -2.75 33.93 -19.81
C LEU A 480 -1.85 32.66 -19.74
N GLN A 481 -1.21 32.35 -18.61
CA GLN A 481 -0.36 31.16 -18.53
C GLN A 481 -1.18 29.87 -18.42
N LYS A 482 -0.98 28.95 -19.36
CA LYS A 482 -1.46 27.56 -19.25
C LYS A 482 -0.64 26.87 -18.17
N HIS A 483 -1.32 26.33 -17.16
CA HIS A 483 -0.71 25.50 -16.13
C HIS A 483 -0.96 24.02 -16.45
N GLN A 484 -0.10 23.13 -15.96
CA GLN A 484 -0.29 21.69 -16.16
C GLN A 484 -1.29 21.10 -15.16
N TYR A 485 -1.23 21.58 -13.91
CA TYR A 485 -1.97 21.02 -12.79
C TYR A 485 -2.67 22.07 -11.95
N ALA A 486 -3.88 21.74 -11.50
CA ALA A 486 -4.67 22.52 -10.55
C ALA A 486 -4.81 21.76 -9.22
N TYR A 487 -4.89 22.51 -8.13
CA TYR A 487 -5.08 21.96 -6.79
C TYR A 487 -6.50 21.41 -6.62
N SER A 488 -6.63 20.16 -6.16
CA SER A 488 -7.93 19.49 -6.01
C SER A 488 -8.64 19.77 -4.69
N GLY A 489 -8.00 20.49 -3.76
CA GLY A 489 -8.52 20.66 -2.40
C GLY A 489 -8.21 19.50 -1.45
N GLN A 490 -7.42 18.51 -1.86
CA GLN A 490 -7.09 17.37 -0.99
C GLN A 490 -5.58 17.28 -0.72
N ILE A 491 -5.20 17.24 0.57
CA ILE A 491 -3.79 17.16 1.01
C ILE A 491 -3.67 16.15 2.14
N ALA A 492 -2.57 15.41 2.20
CA ALA A 492 -2.14 14.69 3.39
C ALA A 492 -0.91 15.35 3.99
N PHE A 493 -0.89 15.51 5.32
CA PHE A 493 0.26 16.01 6.06
C PHE A 493 0.71 14.98 7.09
N THR A 494 2.01 14.89 7.37
CA THR A 494 2.44 14.19 8.59
C THR A 494 1.96 14.97 9.81
N LEU A 495 1.45 14.30 10.83
CA LEU A 495 0.98 14.95 12.05
C LEU A 495 2.08 15.77 12.75
N PRO A 496 3.37 15.33 12.79
CA PRO A 496 4.46 16.15 13.29
C PRO A 496 4.65 17.47 12.52
N PHE A 497 4.60 17.44 11.18
CA PHE A 497 4.70 18.64 10.36
C PHE A 497 3.48 19.54 10.57
N PHE A 498 2.27 18.97 10.57
CA PHE A 498 1.03 19.70 10.80
C PHE A 498 1.04 20.45 12.15
N SER A 499 1.51 19.78 13.21
CA SER A 499 1.62 20.36 14.55
C SER A 499 2.71 21.44 14.61
N LYS A 500 3.85 21.24 13.93
CA LYS A 500 4.91 22.25 13.81
C LYS A 500 4.39 23.56 13.21
N MET A 501 3.47 23.47 12.24
CA MET A 501 2.92 24.63 11.55
C MET A 501 2.02 25.51 12.40
N ALA A 502 1.47 24.99 13.51
CA ALA A 502 0.65 25.78 14.43
C ALA A 502 1.43 26.96 15.08
N LYS A 503 2.76 26.81 15.18
CA LYS A 503 3.69 27.80 15.77
C LYS A 503 4.36 28.70 14.73
N LYS A 504 3.96 28.61 13.46
CA LYS A 504 4.49 29.43 12.39
C LYS A 504 3.50 30.53 12.03
N ASP A 505 4.04 31.67 11.61
CA ASP A 505 3.25 32.76 11.06
C ASP A 505 3.17 32.60 9.55
N LEU A 506 1.98 32.20 9.09
CA LEU A 506 1.68 32.13 7.66
C LEU A 506 1.37 33.54 7.14
N PRO A 507 1.76 33.84 5.88
CA PRO A 507 1.47 35.13 5.26
C PRO A 507 -0.04 35.39 5.21
N ILE A 508 -0.40 36.67 5.33
CA ILE A 508 -1.79 37.13 5.22
C ILE A 508 -1.98 37.71 3.82
N HIS A 509 -2.89 37.12 3.07
CA HIS A 509 -3.28 37.57 1.74
C HIS A 509 -4.48 38.52 1.86
N TRP A 510 -4.30 39.77 1.45
CA TRP A 510 -5.32 40.81 1.60
C TRP A 510 -6.15 40.95 0.32
N VAL A 511 -7.45 40.72 0.43
CA VAL A 511 -8.42 40.85 -0.67
C VAL A 511 -9.38 41.99 -0.40
N ARG A 512 -9.51 42.91 -1.36
CA ARG A 512 -10.48 44.01 -1.29
C ARG A 512 -11.88 43.47 -1.59
N LYS A 513 -12.85 43.71 -0.71
CA LYS A 513 -14.25 43.28 -0.86
C LYS A 513 -15.19 44.44 -0.57
N LYS A 514 -16.32 44.48 -1.26
CA LYS A 514 -17.41 45.40 -0.96
C LYS A 514 -18.39 44.71 -0.01
N VAL A 515 -18.60 45.28 1.17
CA VAL A 515 -19.58 44.79 2.15
C VAL A 515 -20.55 45.93 2.42
N LYS A 516 -21.82 45.72 2.05
CA LYS A 516 -22.82 46.80 1.93
C LYS A 516 -22.26 47.91 1.02
N ASP A 517 -22.20 49.16 1.50
CA ASP A 517 -21.71 50.31 0.74
C ASP A 517 -20.26 50.71 1.05
N ARG A 518 -19.51 49.88 1.79
CA ARG A 518 -18.12 50.16 2.16
C ARG A 518 -17.16 49.15 1.56
N TRP A 519 -16.02 49.65 1.09
CA TRP A 519 -14.88 48.82 0.73
C TRP A 519 -14.09 48.46 1.98
N ILE A 520 -13.72 47.20 2.09
CA ILE A 520 -12.93 46.65 3.18
C ILE A 520 -11.81 45.78 2.64
N TRP A 521 -10.77 45.58 3.43
CA TRP A 521 -9.73 44.59 3.19
C TRP A 521 -9.92 43.40 4.11
N LYS A 522 -10.07 42.21 3.53
CA LYS A 522 -10.13 40.95 4.25
C LYS A 522 -8.80 40.23 4.13
N GLY A 523 -8.17 39.92 5.25
CA GLY A 523 -6.97 39.08 5.32
C GLY A 523 -7.33 37.60 5.42
N GLU A 524 -6.68 36.76 4.62
CA GLU A 524 -6.83 35.30 4.66
C GLU A 524 -5.46 34.62 4.64
N GLN A 525 -5.27 33.61 5.49
CA GLN A 525 -4.13 32.70 5.44
C GLN A 525 -4.51 31.47 4.61
N PHE A 526 -3.55 30.93 3.86
CA PHE A 526 -3.77 29.72 3.07
C PHE A 526 -3.00 28.51 3.57
N ILE A 527 -3.65 27.35 3.57
CA ILE A 527 -3.08 26.09 4.08
C ILE A 527 -1.81 25.68 3.32
N PHE A 528 -1.74 25.96 2.01
CA PHE A 528 -0.60 25.62 1.17
C PHE A 528 0.60 26.54 1.37
N ASP A 529 0.45 27.70 2.03
CA ASP A 529 1.60 28.54 2.40
C ASP A 529 2.54 27.80 3.36
N ALA A 530 2.03 26.78 4.07
CA ALA A 530 2.83 25.88 4.88
C ALA A 530 3.91 25.13 4.10
N PHE A 531 3.74 24.93 2.79
CA PHE A 531 4.69 24.18 1.96
C PHE A 531 6.10 24.79 1.94
N THR A 532 6.21 26.09 2.17
CA THR A 532 7.49 26.80 2.31
C THR A 532 8.34 26.28 3.48
N PHE A 533 7.69 25.74 4.52
CA PHE A 533 8.33 25.20 5.73
C PHE A 533 8.53 23.68 5.70
N ALA A 534 8.00 23.00 4.67
CA ALA A 534 8.14 21.56 4.47
C ALA A 534 9.51 21.24 3.87
N SER A 535 10.11 20.13 4.33
CA SER A 535 11.31 19.58 3.72
C SER A 535 10.97 18.83 2.44
N ARG A 536 9.81 18.17 2.39
CA ARG A 536 9.37 17.42 1.21
C ARG A 536 7.90 17.62 0.90
N VAL A 537 7.63 18.31 -0.21
CA VAL A 537 6.30 18.42 -0.81
C VAL A 537 6.28 17.58 -2.08
N ARG A 538 5.23 16.78 -2.25
CA ARG A 538 5.01 15.95 -3.44
C ARG A 538 3.58 16.12 -3.90
N ALA A 539 3.35 15.91 -5.19
CA ALA A 539 2.03 15.97 -5.78
C ALA A 539 1.84 14.80 -6.74
N PHE A 540 0.58 14.41 -6.93
CA PHE A 540 0.22 13.47 -7.97
C PHE A 540 -1.14 13.79 -8.57
N GLU A 541 -1.24 13.51 -9.86
CA GLU A 541 -2.46 13.69 -10.63
C GLU A 541 -3.50 12.62 -10.25
N VAL A 542 -4.76 13.05 -10.18
CA VAL A 542 -5.94 12.19 -10.09
C VAL A 542 -6.98 12.66 -11.10
N PRO A 543 -7.94 11.80 -11.50
CA PRO A 543 -9.02 12.21 -12.38
C PRO A 543 -9.92 13.24 -11.76
N ARG A 544 -10.21 14.28 -12.54
CA ARG A 544 -11.29 15.20 -12.23
C ARG A 544 -12.62 14.47 -12.05
N SER A 545 -12.94 13.54 -12.94
CA SER A 545 -14.24 12.84 -12.96
C SER A 545 -14.56 12.12 -11.66
N THR A 546 -13.56 11.60 -10.94
CA THR A 546 -13.78 10.77 -9.74
C THR A 546 -13.35 11.42 -8.44
N HIS A 547 -12.58 12.52 -8.47
CA HIS A 547 -12.02 13.17 -7.28
C HIS A 547 -12.40 14.64 -7.14
N TYR A 548 -12.91 15.32 -8.18
CA TYR A 548 -13.10 16.76 -8.15
C TYR A 548 -14.37 17.27 -8.83
N ALA A 549 -15.32 17.73 -8.02
CA ALA A 549 -16.39 18.63 -8.44
C ALA A 549 -16.87 19.48 -7.25
N PRO A 550 -16.25 20.66 -7.02
CA PRO A 550 -16.62 21.51 -5.91
C PRO A 550 -17.96 22.23 -6.17
N ILE A 551 -18.79 22.34 -5.15
CA ILE A 551 -20.04 23.10 -5.18
C ILE A 551 -19.73 24.54 -4.75
N LYS A 552 -19.40 25.43 -5.69
CA LYS A 552 -19.06 26.84 -5.40
C LYS A 552 -20.25 27.81 -5.52
N GLY A 553 -21.24 27.45 -6.33
CA GLY A 553 -22.47 28.19 -6.59
C GLY A 553 -23.58 27.26 -7.13
N LEU A 554 -24.76 27.83 -7.41
CA LEU A 554 -25.93 27.10 -7.89
C LEU A 554 -25.68 26.41 -9.23
N GLU A 555 -24.86 27.03 -10.09
CA GLU A 555 -24.45 26.52 -11.40
C GLU A 555 -23.72 25.17 -11.35
N CYS A 556 -23.15 24.81 -10.20
CA CYS A 556 -22.44 23.54 -10.04
C CYS A 556 -23.39 22.35 -9.77
N ILE A 557 -24.60 22.60 -9.27
CA ILE A 557 -25.47 21.57 -8.68
C ILE A 557 -25.83 20.48 -9.68
N GLU A 558 -26.34 20.85 -10.84
CA GLU A 558 -26.81 19.88 -11.85
C GLU A 558 -25.66 18.95 -12.30
N SER A 559 -24.47 19.52 -12.51
CA SER A 559 -23.28 18.75 -12.91
C SER A 559 -22.85 17.74 -11.83
N VAL A 560 -22.93 18.13 -10.55
CA VAL A 560 -22.60 17.27 -9.41
C VAL A 560 -23.64 16.16 -9.27
N GLN A 561 -24.92 16.49 -9.36
CA GLN A 561 -26.01 15.51 -9.30
C GLN A 561 -25.93 14.47 -10.42
N LYS A 562 -25.69 14.92 -11.66
CA LYS A 562 -25.49 14.01 -12.79
C LYS A 562 -24.35 13.02 -12.51
N ARG A 563 -23.22 13.54 -12.01
CA ARG A 563 -22.06 12.71 -11.71
C ARG A 563 -22.27 11.75 -10.54
N LEU A 564 -23.03 12.16 -9.51
CA LEU A 564 -23.43 11.24 -8.44
C LEU A 564 -24.22 10.06 -9.01
N ARG A 565 -25.21 10.32 -9.86
CA ARG A 565 -26.03 9.27 -10.48
C ARG A 565 -25.22 8.32 -11.38
N GLU A 566 -24.18 8.83 -12.05
CA GLU A 566 -23.28 8.02 -12.89
C GLU A 566 -22.37 7.09 -12.08
N LEU A 567 -22.01 7.46 -10.85
CA LEU A 567 -21.14 6.64 -9.99
C LEU A 567 -21.89 5.60 -9.15
N GLY A 568 -23.23 5.67 -9.11
CA GLY A 568 -24.07 4.88 -8.20
C GLY A 568 -24.00 5.38 -6.77
#